data_AF-E4YE73-F1
#
_entry.id   AF-E4YE73-F1
#
_cell.length_a   1.000
_cell.length_b   1.000
_cell.length_c   1.000
_cell.angle_alpha   90.00
_cell.angle_beta   90.00
_cell.angle_gamma   90.00
#
_symmetry.space_group_name_H-M   'P 1'
#
loop_
_entity.id
_entity.type
_entity.pdbx_description
1 polymer ?
#
loop_
_entity_poly.entity_id
_entity_poly.type
_entity_poly.pdbx_seq_one_letter_code
_entity_poly.pdbx_strand_id
1 'polypeptide(L)'
;MGTERRYVDLKEISKKIWKLNGNVGNDRFDERKFWAYGCHCYLLGDRPLSEMGQGAPKDGLDNKCKAYKDCQKCVREKHGNECIGEFKKYTWKYAGRRGVFESQDSEGSCERELFECDLQFAKDSLTAKDTFNEEYHAFWSTLPNGFDNRDPDNCPSYGGIPVEHQCCGGYDRAYHWIGLNKNQCCSASDGLSGIVKPADQSC
;
A
#
# COMPACT_ATOMS: atom_id res chain seq x y z
N MET A 1 -3.17 8.27 22.55
CA MET A 1 -1.69 8.11 22.43
C MET A 1 -1.31 6.77 21.80
N GLY A 2 -1.99 6.33 20.71
CA GLY A 2 -1.87 4.92 20.24
C GLY A 2 -1.97 4.67 18.72
N THR A 3 -2.46 5.61 17.92
CA THR A 3 -2.57 5.46 16.45
C THR A 3 -1.32 5.92 15.72
N GLU A 4 -0.71 7.03 16.16
CA GLU A 4 0.46 7.61 15.49
C GLU A 4 1.64 6.63 15.44
N ARG A 5 1.84 5.78 16.46
CA ARG A 5 2.89 4.74 16.48
C ARG A 5 2.74 3.68 15.39
N ARG A 6 1.54 3.42 14.87
CA ARG A 6 1.26 2.25 14.02
C ARG A 6 1.62 2.45 12.55
N TYR A 7 1.79 3.69 12.10
CA TYR A 7 2.12 4.03 10.71
C TYR A 7 3.15 5.17 10.60
N VAL A 8 3.96 5.38 11.64
CA VAL A 8 4.95 6.48 11.70
C VAL A 8 5.84 6.47 10.46
N ASP A 9 6.42 5.31 10.15
CA ASP A 9 7.41 5.23 9.08
C ASP A 9 6.76 5.49 7.71
N LEU A 10 5.61 4.88 7.42
CA LEU A 10 4.82 5.19 6.22
C LEU A 10 4.51 6.69 6.11
N LYS A 11 4.05 7.32 7.21
CA LYS A 11 3.74 8.75 7.25
C LYS A 11 4.97 9.60 6.95
N GLU A 12 6.09 9.33 7.61
CA GLU A 12 7.30 10.13 7.45
C GLU A 12 7.97 9.94 6.09
N ILE A 13 7.96 8.72 5.54
CA ILE A 13 8.40 8.46 4.16
C ILE A 13 7.53 9.24 3.17
N SER A 14 6.20 9.16 3.31
CA SER A 14 5.25 9.86 2.42
C SER A 14 5.41 11.37 2.49
N LYS A 15 5.46 11.96 3.69
CA LYS A 15 5.72 13.40 3.88
C LYS A 15 7.01 13.83 3.18
N LYS A 16 8.07 13.01 3.28
CA LYS A 16 9.36 13.32 2.68
C LYS A 16 9.31 13.22 1.16
N ILE A 17 8.73 12.17 0.60
CA ILE A 17 8.55 12.00 -0.85
C ILE A 17 7.76 13.17 -1.44
N TRP A 18 6.63 13.52 -0.83
CA TRP A 18 5.78 14.62 -1.30
C TRP A 18 6.52 15.95 -1.28
N LYS A 19 7.21 16.26 -0.18
CA LYS A 19 8.02 17.47 -0.04
C LYS A 19 9.14 17.54 -1.09
N LEU A 20 9.84 16.43 -1.33
CA LEU A 20 10.90 16.35 -2.35
C LEU A 20 10.37 16.60 -3.78
N ASN A 21 9.09 16.33 -4.01
CA ASN A 21 8.40 16.59 -5.28
C ASN A 21 7.67 17.95 -5.30
N GLY A 22 8.04 18.88 -4.42
CA GLY A 22 7.48 20.24 -4.41
C GLY A 22 6.09 20.38 -3.78
N ASN A 23 5.51 19.30 -3.25
CA ASN A 23 4.20 19.32 -2.61
C ASN A 23 4.36 19.80 -1.16
N VAL A 24 4.23 21.12 -0.97
CA VAL A 24 4.41 21.84 0.30
C VAL A 24 3.22 22.78 0.56
N GLY A 25 3.16 23.40 1.74
CA GLY A 25 2.06 24.32 2.06
C GLY A 25 0.71 23.60 2.07
N ASN A 26 -0.22 24.04 1.24
CA ASN A 26 -1.55 23.45 1.10
C ASN A 26 -1.53 22.12 0.32
N ASP A 27 -0.53 21.92 -0.54
CA ASP A 27 -0.38 20.69 -1.34
C ASP A 27 0.41 19.62 -0.59
N ARG A 28 0.88 19.91 0.63
CA ARG A 28 1.62 18.93 1.43
C ARG A 28 0.76 17.69 1.65
N PHE A 29 1.44 16.57 1.83
CA PHE A 29 0.80 15.33 2.22
C PHE A 29 -0.04 15.50 3.49
N ASP A 30 -1.31 15.07 3.43
CA ASP A 30 -2.24 15.08 4.55
C ASP A 30 -2.75 13.66 4.79
N GLU A 31 -2.08 12.94 5.68
CA GLU A 31 -2.79 12.41 6.85
C GLU A 31 -4.25 12.00 6.72
N ARG A 32 -5.05 13.01 7.02
CA ARG A 32 -6.47 12.89 7.26
C ARG A 32 -7.22 12.76 5.95
N LYS A 33 -6.61 13.13 4.82
CA LYS A 33 -7.18 13.02 3.47
C LYS A 33 -7.11 11.59 2.95
N PHE A 34 -6.03 10.86 3.24
CA PHE A 34 -5.78 9.56 2.62
C PHE A 34 -6.12 8.35 3.50
N TRP A 35 -6.01 8.44 4.84
CA TRP A 35 -6.15 7.27 5.74
C TRP A 35 -7.61 6.88 6.06
N ALA A 36 -8.59 7.63 5.58
CA ALA A 36 -10.02 7.33 5.77
C ALA A 36 -10.78 7.38 4.44
N TYR A 37 -10.10 6.98 3.36
CA TYR A 37 -10.60 7.08 1.99
C TYR A 37 -11.00 5.72 1.43
N GLY A 38 -12.12 5.68 0.73
CA GLY A 38 -12.58 4.54 -0.04
C GLY A 38 -12.71 3.25 0.76
N CYS A 39 -12.70 2.14 0.06
CA CYS A 39 -12.91 0.81 0.63
C CYS A 39 -11.63 0.19 1.20
N HIS A 40 -10.46 0.66 0.76
CA HIS A 40 -9.16 0.06 1.06
C HIS A 40 -8.19 1.02 1.76
N CYS A 41 -8.27 2.34 1.58
CA CYS A 41 -7.40 3.29 2.32
C CYS A 41 -7.81 3.52 3.77
N TYR A 42 -8.77 2.77 4.30
CA TYR A 42 -9.14 2.85 5.71
C TYR A 42 -8.00 2.29 6.59
N LEU A 43 -7.11 3.19 6.98
CA LEU A 43 -5.95 2.97 7.84
C LEU A 43 -6.26 3.51 9.25
N LEU A 44 -7.51 3.34 9.68
CA LEU A 44 -8.00 3.65 11.03
C LEU A 44 -8.53 2.37 11.67
N GLY A 45 -8.37 2.24 12.99
CA GLY A 45 -8.82 1.06 13.74
C GLY A 45 -7.67 0.33 14.43
N ASP A 46 -7.91 -0.95 14.76
CA ASP A 46 -6.98 -1.76 15.57
C ASP A 46 -5.77 -2.26 14.78
N ARG A 47 -5.96 -2.59 13.51
CA ARG A 47 -4.90 -3.06 12.59
C ARG A 47 -4.92 -2.26 11.28
N PRO A 48 -4.63 -0.95 11.34
CA PRO A 48 -4.86 -0.04 10.22
C PRO A 48 -4.10 -0.41 8.94
N LEU A 49 -2.89 -0.98 9.05
CA LEU A 49 -2.05 -1.30 7.90
C LEU A 49 -2.32 -2.69 7.32
N SER A 50 -2.69 -3.65 8.17
CA SER A 50 -2.77 -5.07 7.83
C SER A 50 -4.20 -5.63 7.74
N GLU A 51 -5.20 -4.88 8.20
CA GLU A 51 -6.63 -5.17 7.98
C GLU A 51 -7.01 -4.87 6.54
N MET A 52 -7.48 -5.89 5.83
CA MET A 52 -7.88 -5.75 4.43
C MET A 52 -9.15 -4.92 4.30
N GLY A 53 -9.24 -4.12 3.23
CA GLY A 53 -10.51 -3.54 2.79
C GLY A 53 -11.46 -4.60 2.21
N GLN A 54 -12.67 -4.19 1.87
CA GLN A 54 -13.68 -5.05 1.25
C GLN A 54 -14.14 -4.50 -0.09
N GLY A 55 -14.73 -5.34 -0.92
CA GLY A 55 -15.29 -4.92 -2.21
C GLY A 55 -14.27 -4.41 -3.22
N ALA A 56 -14.80 -3.86 -4.31
CA ALA A 56 -14.00 -3.23 -5.35
C ALA A 56 -13.49 -1.85 -4.89
N PRO A 57 -12.24 -1.46 -5.26
CA PRO A 57 -11.77 -0.11 -5.02
C PRO A 57 -12.65 0.93 -5.72
N LYS A 58 -12.82 2.09 -5.08
CA LYS A 58 -13.64 3.19 -5.61
C LYS A 58 -13.06 3.88 -6.84
N ASP A 59 -11.75 4.06 -6.83
CA ASP A 59 -11.04 4.78 -7.89
C ASP A 59 -9.54 4.42 -7.89
N GLY A 60 -8.76 5.21 -8.64
CA GLY A 60 -7.31 5.04 -8.74
C GLY A 60 -6.59 5.14 -7.40
N LEU A 61 -7.00 6.04 -6.49
CA LEU A 61 -6.39 6.22 -5.18
C LEU A 61 -6.70 5.02 -4.28
N ASP A 62 -7.96 4.61 -4.21
CA ASP A 62 -8.37 3.46 -3.42
C ASP A 62 -7.72 2.16 -3.91
N ASN A 63 -7.52 2.04 -5.23
CA ASN A 63 -6.79 0.92 -5.81
C ASN A 63 -5.30 0.89 -5.39
N LYS A 64 -4.65 2.04 -5.19
CA LYS A 64 -3.29 2.09 -4.63
C LYS A 64 -3.25 1.60 -3.18
N CYS A 65 -4.26 1.94 -2.40
CA CYS A 65 -4.38 1.45 -1.02
C CYS A 65 -4.66 -0.06 -0.96
N LYS A 66 -5.47 -0.57 -1.90
CA LYS A 66 -5.64 -2.01 -2.06
C LYS A 66 -4.30 -2.69 -2.36
N ALA A 67 -3.53 -2.17 -3.33
CA ALA A 67 -2.22 -2.72 -3.69
C ALA A 67 -1.24 -2.69 -2.51
N TYR A 68 -1.28 -1.64 -1.68
CA TYR A 68 -0.51 -1.56 -0.45
C TYR A 68 -0.86 -2.65 0.56
N LYS A 69 -2.16 -2.83 0.85
CA LYS A 69 -2.63 -3.87 1.78
C LYS A 69 -2.36 -5.28 1.26
N ASP A 70 -2.47 -5.48 -0.05
CA ASP A 70 -2.08 -6.72 -0.72
C ASP A 70 -0.57 -6.99 -0.59
N CYS A 71 0.28 -5.96 -0.68
CA CYS A 71 1.72 -6.08 -0.42
C CYS A 71 1.99 -6.52 1.02
N GLN A 72 1.40 -5.83 2.00
CA GLN A 72 1.48 -6.19 3.43
C GLN A 72 1.02 -7.64 3.68
N LYS A 73 -0.07 -8.07 3.03
CA LYS A 73 -0.55 -9.45 3.08
C LYS A 73 0.51 -10.44 2.59
N CYS A 74 1.16 -10.17 1.46
CA CYS A 74 2.21 -11.04 0.92
C CYS A 74 3.42 -11.15 1.86
N VAL A 75 3.84 -10.03 2.46
CA VAL A 75 4.92 -10.02 3.45
C VAL A 75 4.55 -10.91 4.65
N ARG A 76 3.33 -10.78 5.17
CA ARG A 76 2.80 -11.61 6.26
C ARG A 76 2.71 -13.09 5.88
N GLU A 77 2.29 -13.43 4.66
CA GLU A 77 2.24 -14.81 4.18
C GLU A 77 3.63 -15.46 4.13
N LYS A 78 4.67 -14.70 3.76
CA LYS A 78 6.05 -15.20 3.72
C LYS A 78 6.70 -15.33 5.09
N HIS A 79 6.54 -14.32 5.95
CA HIS A 79 7.29 -14.18 7.21
C HIS A 79 6.50 -14.59 8.45
N GLY A 80 5.21 -14.90 8.30
CA GLY A 80 4.31 -15.27 9.38
C GLY A 80 3.49 -14.10 9.94
N ASN A 81 2.51 -14.46 10.77
CA ASN A 81 1.44 -13.56 11.22
C ASN A 81 1.89 -12.34 12.05
N GLU A 82 3.09 -12.38 12.64
CA GLU A 82 3.66 -11.27 13.39
C GLU A 82 4.40 -10.26 12.51
N CYS A 83 4.64 -10.59 11.24
CA CYS A 83 5.25 -9.70 10.27
C CYS A 83 4.21 -8.75 9.66
N ILE A 84 3.81 -7.76 10.44
CA ILE A 84 2.86 -6.72 10.03
C ILE A 84 3.38 -5.34 10.43
N GLY A 85 3.06 -4.32 9.62
CA GLY A 85 3.51 -2.95 9.83
C GLY A 85 3.14 -2.35 11.19
N GLU A 86 2.08 -2.83 11.86
CA GLU A 86 1.70 -2.34 13.18
C GLU A 86 2.66 -2.78 14.31
N PHE A 87 3.33 -3.91 14.15
CA PHE A 87 4.15 -4.54 15.20
C PHE A 87 5.64 -4.50 14.90
N LYS A 88 6.00 -4.34 13.62
CA LYS A 88 7.37 -4.37 13.15
C LYS A 88 7.84 -2.96 12.83
N LYS A 89 8.89 -2.55 13.53
CA LYS A 89 9.64 -1.35 13.19
C LYS A 89 10.77 -1.74 12.27
N TYR A 90 10.89 -1.04 11.15
CA TYR A 90 12.03 -1.15 10.24
C TYR A 90 12.86 0.13 10.29
N THR A 91 14.08 0.08 9.78
CA THR A 91 15.02 1.19 9.81
C THR A 91 15.27 1.69 8.39
N TRP A 92 15.06 2.97 8.16
CA TRP A 92 15.24 3.58 6.85
C TRP A 92 15.94 4.93 6.93
N LYS A 93 16.56 5.33 5.82
CA LYS A 93 17.14 6.66 5.63
C LYS A 93 16.89 7.16 4.22
N TYR A 94 16.97 8.48 4.04
CA TYR A 94 17.02 9.09 2.72
C TYR A 94 18.46 9.48 2.40
N ALA A 95 19.07 8.79 1.44
CA ALA A 95 20.41 9.08 0.95
C ALA A 95 20.38 10.27 -0.02
N GLY A 96 20.32 11.50 0.52
CA GLY A 96 20.08 12.72 -0.25
C GLY A 96 21.01 12.96 -1.45
N ARG A 97 22.28 12.51 -1.38
CA ARG A 97 23.22 12.59 -2.52
C ARG A 97 22.82 11.72 -3.71
N ARG A 98 22.17 10.58 -3.46
CA ARG A 98 21.69 9.65 -4.49
C ARG A 98 20.20 9.82 -4.79
N GLY A 99 19.48 10.58 -3.98
CA GLY A 99 18.05 10.78 -4.14
C GLY A 99 17.19 9.56 -3.84
N VAL A 100 17.73 8.57 -3.12
CA VAL A 100 17.04 7.27 -2.86
C VAL A 100 16.69 7.10 -1.39
N PHE A 101 15.58 6.41 -1.13
CA PHE A 101 15.26 5.86 0.18
C PHE A 101 15.93 4.50 0.30
N GLU A 102 16.51 4.22 1.46
CA GLU A 102 17.21 2.97 1.74
C GLU A 102 16.74 2.38 3.05
N SER A 103 16.48 1.09 3.04
CA SER A 103 16.40 0.31 4.27
C SER A 103 17.80 0.02 4.79
N GLN A 104 17.93 -0.10 6.11
CA GLN A 104 19.13 -0.61 6.78
C GLN A 104 18.96 -2.06 7.23
N ASP A 105 17.78 -2.64 7.01
CA ASP A 105 17.45 -4.02 7.34
C ASP A 105 17.91 -4.96 6.21
N SER A 106 18.23 -6.20 6.58
CA SER A 106 18.72 -7.22 5.67
C SER A 106 17.72 -7.53 4.56
N GLU A 107 18.20 -7.70 3.34
CA GLU A 107 17.36 -8.10 2.20
C GLU A 107 16.67 -9.43 2.47
N GLY A 108 15.39 -9.49 2.13
CA GLY A 108 14.53 -10.62 2.43
C GLY A 108 14.07 -10.73 3.88
N SER A 109 14.39 -9.78 4.77
CA SER A 109 13.78 -9.75 6.10
C SER A 109 12.34 -9.23 6.06
N CYS A 110 11.58 -9.57 7.09
CA CYS A 110 10.26 -9.00 7.35
C CYS A 110 10.29 -7.46 7.31
N GLU A 111 11.21 -6.85 8.06
CA GLU A 111 11.37 -5.41 8.19
C GLU A 111 11.70 -4.75 6.85
N ARG A 112 12.59 -5.36 6.06
CA ARG A 112 12.93 -4.86 4.72
C ARG A 112 11.73 -4.89 3.80
N GLU A 113 11.01 -6.01 3.73
CA GLU A 113 9.91 -6.15 2.77
C GLU A 113 8.69 -5.30 3.16
N LEU A 114 8.46 -5.05 4.47
CA LEU A 114 7.49 -4.05 4.94
C LEU A 114 7.88 -2.63 4.51
N PHE A 115 9.17 -2.26 4.64
CA PHE A 115 9.68 -0.98 4.15
C PHE A 115 9.41 -0.80 2.65
N GLU A 116 9.64 -1.84 1.83
CA GLU A 116 9.41 -1.75 0.39
C GLU A 116 7.92 -1.54 0.05
N CYS A 117 6.99 -2.19 0.78
CA CYS A 117 5.56 -1.93 0.65
C CYS A 117 5.21 -0.46 0.98
N ASP A 118 5.70 0.06 2.09
CA ASP A 118 5.44 1.43 2.52
C ASP A 118 6.06 2.45 1.55
N LEU A 119 7.29 2.20 1.07
CA LEU A 119 7.97 3.04 0.09
C LEU A 119 7.22 3.09 -1.24
N GLN A 120 6.73 1.95 -1.73
CA GLN A 120 5.94 1.90 -2.95
C GLN A 120 4.62 2.65 -2.78
N PHE A 121 3.91 2.46 -1.67
CA PHE A 121 2.67 3.17 -1.40
C PHE A 121 2.87 4.69 -1.24
N ALA A 122 3.96 5.12 -0.61
CA ALA A 122 4.31 6.53 -0.51
C ALA A 122 4.54 7.19 -1.88
N LYS A 123 5.14 6.47 -2.84
CA LYS A 123 5.25 6.92 -4.24
C LYS A 123 3.89 6.91 -4.93
N ASP A 124 3.12 5.85 -4.76
CA ASP A 124 1.81 5.67 -5.41
C ASP A 124 0.79 6.73 -4.95
N SER A 125 0.75 7.04 -3.65
CA SER A 125 -0.10 8.10 -3.10
C SER A 125 0.20 9.47 -3.70
N LEU A 126 1.47 9.78 -3.96
CA LEU A 126 1.86 11.00 -4.67
C LEU A 126 1.30 11.00 -6.10
N THR A 127 1.38 9.88 -6.81
CA THR A 127 0.85 9.78 -8.18
C THR A 127 -0.68 9.86 -8.24
N ALA A 128 -1.37 9.46 -7.17
CA ALA A 128 -2.83 9.47 -7.07
C ALA A 128 -3.39 10.70 -6.33
N LYS A 129 -2.55 11.69 -5.99
CA LYS A 129 -2.92 12.83 -5.14
C LYS A 129 -4.13 13.63 -5.63
N ASP A 130 -4.29 13.70 -6.96
CA ASP A 130 -5.33 14.46 -7.64
C ASP A 130 -6.59 13.61 -7.93
N THR A 131 -6.60 12.32 -7.57
CA THR A 131 -7.76 11.42 -7.72
C THR A 131 -8.78 11.56 -6.58
N PHE A 132 -8.39 12.20 -5.48
CA PHE A 132 -9.21 12.30 -4.29
C PHE A 132 -10.60 12.91 -4.55
N ASN A 133 -11.64 12.20 -4.11
CA ASN A 133 -13.03 12.63 -4.10
C ASN A 133 -13.58 12.59 -2.66
N GLU A 134 -14.03 13.75 -2.14
CA GLU A 134 -14.58 13.87 -0.79
C GLU A 134 -15.75 12.92 -0.53
N GLU A 135 -16.55 12.55 -1.53
CA GLU A 135 -17.68 11.63 -1.41
C GLU A 135 -17.27 10.24 -0.92
N TYR A 136 -16.03 9.80 -1.18
CA TYR A 136 -15.51 8.50 -0.75
C TYR A 136 -14.74 8.59 0.57
N HIS A 137 -14.76 9.75 1.23
CA HIS A 137 -14.06 9.96 2.47
C HIS A 137 -14.98 9.77 3.69
N ALA A 138 -14.56 8.96 4.65
CA ALA A 138 -15.43 8.55 5.76
C ALA A 138 -15.95 9.71 6.65
N PHE A 139 -15.23 10.83 6.69
CA PHE A 139 -15.59 12.00 7.52
C PHE A 139 -15.94 13.25 6.73
N TRP A 140 -15.63 13.30 5.43
CA TRP A 140 -15.82 14.51 4.61
C TRP A 140 -16.87 14.29 3.52
N SER A 141 -17.36 13.06 3.36
CA SER A 141 -18.43 12.75 2.41
C SER A 141 -19.68 13.57 2.70
N THR A 142 -20.20 14.17 1.63
CA THR A 142 -21.48 14.89 1.62
C THR A 142 -22.63 14.03 1.11
N LEU A 143 -22.42 12.72 0.93
CA LEU A 143 -23.48 11.79 0.57
C LEU A 143 -24.56 11.76 1.68
N PRO A 144 -25.84 11.51 1.36
CA PRO A 144 -26.93 11.57 2.34
C PRO A 144 -26.72 10.73 3.61
N ASN A 145 -26.00 9.61 3.51
CA ASN A 145 -25.66 8.72 4.63
C ASN A 145 -24.17 8.72 4.97
N GLY A 146 -23.40 9.67 4.44
CA GLY A 146 -21.94 9.66 4.48
C GLY A 146 -21.34 8.48 3.71
N PHE A 147 -20.06 8.22 3.95
CA PHE A 147 -19.35 7.06 3.41
C PHE A 147 -18.86 6.17 4.55
N ASP A 148 -19.29 4.92 4.56
CA ASP A 148 -18.80 3.89 5.49
C ASP A 148 -18.18 2.76 4.67
N ASN A 149 -16.88 2.52 4.84
CA ASN A 149 -16.16 1.47 4.12
C ASN A 149 -16.58 0.06 4.55
N ARG A 150 -17.34 -0.08 5.65
CA ARG A 150 -17.92 -1.34 6.14
C ARG A 150 -19.29 -1.62 5.57
N ASP A 151 -19.95 -0.62 4.98
CA ASP A 151 -21.22 -0.80 4.31
C ASP A 151 -21.00 -1.48 2.93
N PRO A 152 -21.60 -2.66 2.67
CA PRO A 152 -21.48 -3.34 1.39
C PRO A 152 -22.08 -2.55 0.22
N ASP A 153 -23.02 -1.63 0.45
CA ASP A 153 -23.56 -0.77 -0.61
C ASP A 153 -22.53 0.30 -1.01
N ASN A 154 -21.73 0.77 -0.05
CA ASN A 154 -20.57 1.60 -0.33
C ASN A 154 -19.43 0.78 -0.91
N CYS A 155 -19.18 -0.45 -0.48
CA CYS A 155 -18.05 -1.25 -0.96
C CYS A 155 -18.51 -2.58 -1.58
N PRO A 156 -19.22 -2.54 -2.72
CA PRO A 156 -19.79 -3.73 -3.31
C PRO A 156 -18.69 -4.65 -3.84
N SER A 157 -18.87 -5.94 -3.58
CA SER A 157 -18.11 -6.99 -4.26
C SER A 157 -18.87 -7.36 -5.52
N TYR A 158 -18.33 -7.02 -6.68
CA TYR A 158 -18.86 -7.51 -7.94
C TYR A 158 -18.39 -8.95 -8.13
N GLY A 159 -19.33 -9.89 -8.18
CA GLY A 159 -19.04 -11.29 -8.47
C GLY A 159 -18.19 -11.40 -9.74
N GLY A 160 -17.16 -12.26 -9.69
CA GLY A 160 -16.26 -12.50 -10.81
C GLY A 160 -15.82 -13.96 -10.83
N ILE A 161 -15.29 -14.39 -11.97
CA ILE A 161 -14.67 -15.72 -12.08
C ILE A 161 -13.51 -15.76 -11.07
N PRO A 162 -13.47 -16.75 -10.16
CA PRO A 162 -12.34 -16.92 -9.26
C PRO A 162 -11.04 -16.98 -10.04
N VAL A 163 -10.11 -16.09 -9.71
CA VAL A 163 -8.77 -16.05 -10.30
C VAL A 163 -7.82 -16.63 -9.27
N GLU A 164 -6.94 -17.54 -9.69
CA GLU A 164 -5.81 -17.95 -8.88
C GLU A 164 -4.83 -16.79 -8.75
N HIS A 165 -4.29 -16.58 -7.56
CA HIS A 165 -3.39 -15.46 -7.29
C HIS A 165 -2.10 -15.94 -6.64
N GLN A 166 -1.02 -15.18 -6.83
CA GLN A 166 0.23 -15.37 -6.11
C GLN A 166 0.88 -14.03 -5.73
N CYS A 167 1.77 -14.06 -4.74
CA CYS A 167 2.65 -12.95 -4.40
C CYS A 167 3.87 -12.95 -5.32
N CYS A 168 4.17 -11.82 -5.94
CA CYS A 168 5.33 -11.63 -6.81
C CYS A 168 6.14 -10.40 -6.41
N GLY A 169 7.46 -10.51 -6.30
CA GLY A 169 8.33 -9.44 -5.81
C GLY A 169 9.13 -9.90 -4.60
N GLY A 170 9.25 -9.06 -3.58
CA GLY A 170 9.93 -9.38 -2.32
C GLY A 170 11.44 -9.19 -2.38
N TYR A 171 12.12 -9.64 -1.32
CA TYR A 171 13.56 -9.53 -1.09
C TYR A 171 14.05 -8.08 -0.91
N ASP A 172 14.17 -7.33 -2.00
CA ASP A 172 14.63 -5.94 -2.03
C ASP A 172 13.63 -4.98 -2.71
N ARG A 173 12.42 -5.46 -3.04
CA ARG A 173 11.33 -4.70 -3.67
C ARG A 173 9.96 -5.10 -3.13
N ALA A 174 8.97 -4.27 -3.42
CA ALA A 174 7.59 -4.49 -2.98
C ALA A 174 7.00 -5.78 -3.58
N TYR A 175 6.07 -6.41 -2.87
CA TYR A 175 5.22 -7.45 -3.43
C TYR A 175 4.06 -6.87 -4.23
N HIS A 176 3.64 -7.66 -5.21
CA HIS A 176 2.43 -7.50 -5.98
C HIS A 176 1.58 -8.77 -5.84
N TRP A 177 0.32 -8.60 -5.44
CA TRP A 177 -0.68 -9.67 -5.49
C TRP A 177 -1.22 -9.76 -6.92
N ILE A 178 -0.76 -10.76 -7.66
CA ILE A 178 -1.06 -10.88 -9.09
C ILE A 178 -2.08 -11.96 -9.35
N GLY A 179 -3.02 -11.69 -10.25
CA GLY A 179 -3.91 -12.71 -10.81
C GLY A 179 -3.23 -13.47 -11.94
N LEU A 180 -3.21 -14.81 -11.86
CA LEU A 180 -2.51 -15.69 -12.81
C LEU A 180 -3.19 -15.79 -14.17
N ASN A 181 -4.42 -15.28 -14.29
CA ASN A 181 -5.14 -15.18 -15.55
C ASN A 181 -4.56 -14.12 -16.50
N LYS A 182 -3.82 -13.13 -15.98
CA LYS A 182 -3.27 -12.02 -16.77
C LYS A 182 -1.76 -11.85 -16.58
N ASN A 183 -1.21 -12.35 -15.49
CA ASN A 183 0.18 -12.13 -15.12
C ASN A 183 0.86 -13.42 -14.69
N GLN A 184 2.18 -13.39 -14.70
CA GLN A 184 3.05 -14.41 -14.14
C GLN A 184 4.17 -13.75 -13.32
N CYS A 185 4.77 -14.52 -12.41
CA CYS A 185 5.93 -14.09 -11.66
C CYS A 185 7.19 -14.74 -12.20
N CYS A 186 8.09 -13.93 -12.76
CA CYS A 186 9.39 -14.37 -13.25
C CYS A 186 10.49 -14.09 -12.23
N SER A 187 11.51 -14.94 -12.15
CA SER A 187 12.70 -14.64 -11.35
C SER A 187 13.39 -13.38 -11.84
N ALA A 188 13.75 -12.50 -10.91
CA ALA A 188 14.66 -11.39 -11.18
C ALA A 188 16.08 -11.91 -11.43
N SER A 189 16.95 -11.02 -11.92
CA SER A 189 18.37 -11.34 -12.14
C SER A 189 19.14 -11.70 -10.87
N ASP A 190 18.64 -11.28 -9.71
CA ASP A 190 19.19 -11.63 -8.39
C ASP A 190 18.84 -13.07 -7.95
N GLY A 191 17.88 -13.73 -8.61
CA GLY A 191 17.40 -15.07 -8.26
C GLY A 191 16.60 -15.16 -6.95
N LEU A 192 16.37 -14.04 -6.26
CA LEU A 192 15.74 -13.95 -4.94
C LEU A 192 14.41 -13.19 -4.96
N SER A 193 14.23 -12.30 -5.93
CA SER A 193 13.04 -11.47 -6.13
C SER A 193 12.20 -11.94 -7.31
N GLY A 194 10.92 -11.57 -7.31
CA GLY A 194 10.03 -11.70 -8.46
C GLY A 194 9.92 -10.43 -9.32
N ILE A 195 9.63 -10.60 -10.60
CA ILE A 195 9.23 -9.57 -11.55
C ILE A 195 7.90 -9.96 -12.16
N VAL A 196 6.92 -9.07 -12.07
CA VAL A 196 5.61 -9.26 -12.71
C VAL A 196 5.76 -9.10 -14.22
N LYS A 197 5.35 -10.11 -14.98
CA LYS A 197 5.21 -10.03 -16.44
C LYS A 197 3.78 -10.40 -16.84
N PRO A 198 3.26 -9.89 -17.97
CA PRO A 198 2.05 -10.42 -18.59
C PRO A 198 2.16 -11.93 -18.83
N ALA A 199 1.05 -12.66 -18.69
CA ALA A 199 1.02 -14.13 -18.80
C ALA A 199 1.39 -14.65 -20.21
N ASP A 200 1.31 -13.80 -21.23
CA ASP A 200 1.65 -14.11 -22.62
C ASP A 200 3.12 -13.81 -22.98
N GLN A 201 3.90 -13.23 -22.06
CA GLN A 201 5.31 -12.93 -22.27
C GLN A 201 6.22 -14.02 -21.71
N SER A 202 7.45 -14.13 -22.21
CA SER A 202 8.43 -15.03 -21.61
C SER A 202 9.05 -14.42 -20.34
N CYS A 203 9.34 -15.27 -19.36
CA CYS A 203 10.43 -15.00 -18.43
C CYS A 203 11.75 -15.01 -19.23
#